data_AF-A9IN03-F1
#
_entry.id   AF-A9IN03-F1
#
_cell.length_a   1.000
_cell.length_b   1.000
_cell.length_c   1.000
_cell.angle_alpha   90.00
_cell.angle_beta   90.00
_cell.angle_gamma   90.00
#
_symmetry.space_group_name_H-M   'P 1'
#
loop_
_entity.id
_entity.type
_entity.pdbx_description
1 polymer ?
#
loop_
_entity_poly.entity_id
_entity_poly.type
_entity_poly.pdbx_seq_one_letter_code
_entity_poly.pdbx_strand_id
1 'polypeptide(L)'
;MKKILFLVPVALLAGCASTAGSQGDSARYGTAPSEHDLYELMTQYRDTLPATRYVSYRDKGYQESVKKISYTDAQGQPKYGWEYDFEVAAYDAVDQDPIGWSARRAIFLNGRPIRMEDGAGNPIPLRPQAAPTQAIVPTPTPATIRPGR
;
A
#
# COMPACT_ATOMS: atom_id res chain seq x y z
N MET A 1 -66.75 -36.92 -22.06
CA MET A 1 -66.05 -36.49 -23.29
C MET A 1 -65.29 -35.20 -23.02
N LYS A 2 -64.14 -35.02 -23.70
CA LYS A 2 -63.31 -33.80 -23.85
C LYS A 2 -62.28 -33.47 -22.75
N LYS A 3 -61.00 -33.70 -23.11
CA LYS A 3 -59.77 -33.15 -22.52
C LYS A 3 -59.52 -31.75 -23.09
N ILE A 4 -59.04 -30.78 -22.30
CA ILE A 4 -58.31 -29.60 -22.79
C ILE A 4 -57.13 -29.29 -21.84
N LEU A 5 -56.01 -28.97 -22.47
CA LEU A 5 -54.63 -28.89 -21.98
C LEU A 5 -54.25 -27.58 -21.24
N PHE A 6 -53.23 -27.73 -20.37
CA PHE A 6 -52.05 -26.88 -20.05
C PHE A 6 -52.16 -25.34 -19.88
N LEU A 7 -51.59 -24.85 -18.77
CA LEU A 7 -50.40 -23.97 -18.78
C LEU A 7 -49.76 -23.86 -17.39
N VAL A 8 -48.45 -24.08 -17.35
CA VAL A 8 -47.55 -24.01 -16.18
C VAL A 8 -47.18 -22.55 -15.91
N PRO A 9 -47.35 -22.01 -14.70
CA PRO A 9 -46.59 -20.85 -14.26
C PRO A 9 -45.36 -21.34 -13.49
N VAL A 10 -44.19 -21.11 -14.10
CA VAL A 10 -42.87 -21.17 -13.44
C VAL A 10 -42.88 -20.10 -12.36
N ALA A 11 -43.14 -20.50 -11.12
CA ALA A 11 -42.85 -19.68 -9.96
C ALA A 11 -41.32 -19.69 -9.76
N LEU A 12 -40.66 -18.70 -10.37
CA LEU A 12 -39.30 -18.31 -10.02
C LEU A 12 -39.30 -17.94 -8.53
N LEU A 13 -38.83 -18.87 -7.70
CA LEU A 13 -38.35 -18.60 -6.36
C LEU A 13 -37.14 -17.65 -6.49
N ALA A 14 -37.44 -16.35 -6.56
CA ALA A 14 -36.48 -15.30 -6.25
C ALA A 14 -36.22 -15.38 -4.74
N GLY A 15 -35.23 -16.18 -4.37
CA GLY A 15 -34.86 -16.45 -2.99
C GLY A 15 -33.37 -16.33 -2.78
N CYS A 16 -33.01 -15.21 -2.15
CA CYS A 16 -31.87 -15.01 -1.24
C CYS A 16 -30.45 -14.78 -1.81
N ALA A 17 -29.74 -13.92 -1.07
CA ALA A 17 -28.35 -13.48 -1.19
C ALA A 17 -28.13 -12.35 -2.23
N SER A 18 -27.78 -11.11 -1.88
CA SER A 18 -27.33 -10.58 -0.59
C SER A 18 -27.55 -9.07 -0.58
N THR A 19 -28.17 -8.62 0.50
CA THR A 19 -27.81 -7.44 1.28
C THR A 19 -27.19 -6.26 0.51
N ALA A 20 -28.01 -5.21 0.42
CA ALA A 20 -27.60 -3.82 0.36
C ALA A 20 -26.22 -3.64 1.03
N GLY A 21 -25.26 -3.10 0.27
CA GLY A 21 -23.95 -2.68 0.78
C GLY A 21 -24.18 -1.84 2.02
N SER A 22 -23.94 -2.47 3.18
CA SER A 22 -24.22 -1.85 4.46
C SER A 22 -23.30 -0.65 4.59
N GLN A 23 -23.87 0.46 5.03
CA GLN A 23 -23.16 1.66 5.45
C GLN A 23 -22.10 1.39 6.56
N GLY A 24 -21.99 0.14 7.05
CA GLY A 24 -20.94 -0.35 7.94
C GLY A 24 -19.68 -0.89 7.25
N ASP A 25 -19.63 -0.91 5.91
CA ASP A 25 -18.45 -1.38 5.16
C ASP A 25 -17.36 -0.28 5.08
N SER A 26 -17.76 1.00 5.10
CA SER A 26 -16.83 2.14 5.05
C SER A 26 -15.99 2.31 6.32
N ALA A 27 -16.47 1.81 7.47
CA ALA A 27 -15.78 1.93 8.75
C ALA A 27 -14.81 0.76 9.05
N ARG A 28 -14.89 -0.34 8.30
CA ARG A 28 -14.01 -1.52 8.49
C ARG A 28 -12.72 -1.46 7.68
N TYR A 29 -12.75 -0.78 6.54
CA TYR A 29 -11.59 -0.69 5.68
C TYR A 29 -10.97 0.67 5.86
N GLY A 30 -9.81 0.67 6.50
CA GLY A 30 -8.98 1.83 6.72
C GLY A 30 -8.78 2.73 5.51
N THR A 31 -8.21 3.90 5.76
CA THR A 31 -7.78 4.83 4.71
C THR A 31 -6.84 4.13 3.72
N ALA A 32 -7.12 4.29 2.42
CA ALA A 32 -6.19 3.92 1.36
C ALA A 32 -4.88 4.71 1.51
N PRO A 33 -3.72 4.18 1.06
CA PRO A 33 -2.50 4.99 1.00
C PRO A 33 -2.75 6.20 0.11
N SER A 34 -2.42 7.39 0.58
CA SER A 34 -2.36 8.59 -0.25
C SER A 34 -1.13 8.57 -1.16
N GLU A 35 -1.09 9.43 -2.19
CA GLU A 35 0.12 9.62 -3.00
C GLU A 35 1.34 10.00 -2.15
N HIS A 36 1.12 10.72 -1.04
CA HIS A 36 2.17 11.04 -0.09
C HIS A 36 2.69 9.80 0.65
N ASP A 37 1.80 8.92 1.12
CA ASP A 37 2.19 7.65 1.76
C ASP A 37 3.00 6.76 0.80
N LEU A 38 2.62 6.74 -0.49
CA LEU A 38 3.37 6.04 -1.53
C LEU A 38 4.76 6.67 -1.74
N TYR A 39 4.85 8.00 -1.79
CA TYR A 39 6.11 8.71 -1.89
C TYR A 39 7.05 8.44 -0.71
N GLU A 40 6.52 8.45 0.52
CA GLU A 40 7.27 8.10 1.73
C GLU A 40 7.80 6.66 1.65
N LEU A 41 6.96 5.70 1.24
CA LEU A 41 7.36 4.32 1.03
C LEU A 41 8.51 4.20 0.00
N MET A 42 8.39 4.88 -1.15
CA MET A 42 9.43 4.82 -2.19
C MET A 42 10.76 5.39 -1.67
N THR A 43 10.70 6.52 -0.96
CA THR A 43 11.88 7.16 -0.36
C THR A 43 12.55 6.25 0.65
N GLN A 44 11.77 5.64 1.55
CA GLN A 44 12.30 4.69 2.51
C GLN A 44 12.93 3.48 1.84
N TYR A 45 12.25 2.91 0.83
CA TYR A 45 12.74 1.73 0.13
C TYR A 45 14.05 2.00 -0.62
N ARG A 46 14.18 3.18 -1.24
CA ARG A 46 15.44 3.64 -1.85
C ARG A 46 16.62 3.51 -0.88
N ASP A 47 16.43 3.94 0.37
CA ASP A 47 17.48 3.93 1.40
C ASP A 47 17.78 2.51 1.95
N THR A 48 16.96 1.52 1.59
CA THR A 48 17.15 0.12 1.99
C THR A 48 17.86 -0.76 0.96
N LEU A 49 17.90 -0.31 -0.30
CA LEU A 49 18.56 -1.05 -1.37
C LEU A 49 20.08 -1.10 -1.12
N PRO A 50 20.80 -2.09 -1.71
CA PRO A 50 22.27 -2.09 -1.77
C PRO A 50 22.80 -0.75 -2.29
N ALA A 51 24.10 -0.49 -2.22
CA ALA A 51 24.72 0.81 -2.57
C ALA A 51 24.59 1.19 -4.06
N THR A 52 23.37 1.37 -4.55
CA THR A 52 23.00 1.85 -5.85
C THR A 52 22.92 3.36 -5.80
N ARG A 53 23.41 4.02 -6.85
CA ARG A 53 23.42 5.49 -6.90
C ARG A 53 22.07 6.06 -7.30
N TYR A 54 21.30 5.31 -8.07
CA TYR A 54 20.04 5.76 -8.67
C TYR A 54 18.97 4.69 -8.57
N VAL A 55 17.73 5.14 -8.35
CA VAL A 55 16.54 4.29 -8.29
C VAL A 55 15.40 5.00 -9.01
N SER A 56 14.71 4.26 -9.88
CA SER A 56 13.51 4.71 -10.57
C SER A 56 12.32 3.83 -10.22
N TYR A 57 11.14 4.44 -10.24
CA TYR A 57 9.87 3.82 -9.92
C TYR A 57 8.89 4.10 -11.04
N ARG A 58 8.07 3.11 -11.39
CA ARG A 58 6.94 3.33 -12.29
C ARG A 58 5.78 2.43 -11.91
N ASP A 59 4.59 2.90 -12.21
CA ASP A 59 3.34 2.21 -11.97
C ASP A 59 2.34 2.53 -13.11
N LYS A 60 1.09 2.06 -12.99
CA LYS A 60 0.05 2.31 -14.02
C LYS A 60 -0.86 3.51 -13.67
N GLY A 61 -0.45 4.32 -12.71
CA GLY A 61 -1.25 5.35 -12.08
C GLY A 61 -2.00 4.84 -10.85
N TYR A 62 -2.25 5.76 -9.90
CA TYR A 62 -2.81 5.46 -8.58
C TYR A 62 -4.05 4.54 -8.62
N GLN A 63 -5.00 4.84 -9.51
CA GLN A 63 -6.27 4.07 -9.60
C GLN A 63 -6.07 2.63 -10.08
N GLU A 64 -5.06 2.37 -10.92
CA GLU A 64 -4.79 1.02 -11.43
C GLU A 64 -3.86 0.22 -10.50
N SER A 65 -2.98 0.92 -9.80
CA SER A 65 -1.99 0.31 -8.91
C SER A 65 -2.51 0.08 -7.50
N VAL A 66 -3.46 0.88 -7.00
CA VAL A 66 -4.02 0.74 -5.65
C VAL A 66 -5.31 -0.08 -5.66
N LYS A 67 -5.31 -1.21 -4.96
CA LYS A 67 -6.44 -2.17 -4.94
C LYS A 67 -6.80 -2.56 -3.52
N LYS A 68 -8.08 -2.80 -3.25
CA LYS A 68 -8.49 -3.45 -1.99
C LYS A 68 -8.15 -4.93 -2.06
N ILE A 69 -7.58 -5.46 -0.98
CA ILE A 69 -7.24 -6.88 -0.86
C ILE A 69 -7.67 -7.46 0.48
N SER A 70 -7.83 -8.77 0.53
CA SER A 70 -7.79 -9.54 1.78
C SER A 70 -6.46 -10.28 1.88
N TYR A 71 -5.83 -10.24 3.05
CA TYR A 71 -4.58 -10.95 3.35
C TYR A 71 -4.68 -11.63 4.70
N THR A 72 -3.84 -12.64 4.93
CA THR A 72 -3.76 -13.31 6.24
C THR A 72 -2.65 -12.69 7.07
N ASP A 73 -2.96 -12.28 8.29
CA ASP A 73 -1.96 -11.77 9.24
C ASP A 73 -1.09 -12.90 9.83
N ALA A 74 -0.12 -12.53 10.67
CA ALA A 74 0.78 -13.49 11.30
C ALA A 74 0.08 -14.49 12.24
N GLN A 75 -1.16 -14.19 12.66
CA GLN A 75 -1.98 -15.00 13.55
C GLN A 75 -2.99 -15.87 12.79
N GLY A 76 -2.92 -15.89 11.45
CA GLY A 76 -3.84 -16.67 10.62
C GLY A 76 -5.21 -16.03 10.46
N GLN A 77 -5.41 -14.78 10.89
CA GLN A 77 -6.70 -14.10 10.78
C GLN A 77 -6.82 -13.39 9.44
N PRO A 78 -7.99 -13.48 8.76
CA PRO A 78 -8.24 -12.69 7.57
C PRO A 78 -8.32 -11.21 7.94
N LYS A 79 -7.51 -10.41 7.27
CA LYS A 79 -7.48 -8.95 7.33
C LYS A 79 -7.79 -8.38 5.96
N TYR A 80 -8.21 -7.14 5.96
CA TYR A 80 -8.43 -6.37 4.75
C TYR A 80 -7.45 -5.20 4.74
N GLY A 81 -6.96 -4.87 3.56
CA GLY A 81 -5.99 -3.80 3.38
C GLY A 81 -6.00 -3.29 1.95
N TRP A 82 -4.95 -2.55 1.64
CA TRP A 82 -4.73 -1.97 0.34
C TRP A 82 -3.42 -2.49 -0.22
N GLU A 83 -3.44 -2.93 -1.46
CA GLU A 83 -2.27 -3.34 -2.22
C GLU A 83 -1.88 -2.20 -3.14
N TYR A 84 -0.57 -1.94 -3.25
CA TYR A 84 0.02 -1.06 -4.25
C TYR A 84 1.02 -1.85 -5.08
N ASP A 85 0.72 -2.02 -6.36
CA ASP A 85 1.59 -2.68 -7.34
C ASP A 85 2.42 -1.64 -8.11
N PHE A 86 3.74 -1.82 -8.14
CA PHE A 86 4.68 -0.93 -8.82
C PHE A 86 5.92 -1.70 -9.31
N GLU A 87 6.72 -1.07 -10.17
CA GLU A 87 7.98 -1.62 -10.66
C GLU A 87 9.15 -0.74 -10.22
N VAL A 88 10.26 -1.40 -9.90
CA VAL A 88 11.49 -0.75 -9.43
C VAL A 88 12.67 -1.11 -10.30
N ALA A 89 13.51 -0.10 -10.45
CA ALA A 89 14.68 -0.05 -11.27
C ALA A 89 15.83 0.50 -10.43
N ALA A 90 16.93 -0.23 -10.24
CA ALA A 90 18.07 0.27 -9.48
C ALA A 90 19.37 0.10 -10.29
N TYR A 91 20.21 1.13 -10.32
CA TYR A 91 21.40 1.16 -11.17
C TYR A 91 22.51 2.08 -10.62
N ASP A 92 23.75 1.82 -11.06
CA ASP A 92 24.95 2.50 -10.57
C ASP A 92 25.37 3.72 -11.40
N ALA A 93 24.85 3.85 -12.62
CA ALA A 93 25.17 4.95 -13.55
C ALA A 93 23.93 5.41 -14.33
N VAL A 94 23.78 6.72 -14.53
CA VAL A 94 22.61 7.35 -15.17
C VAL A 94 22.35 6.85 -16.61
N ASP A 95 23.40 6.43 -17.29
CA ASP A 95 23.39 6.21 -18.75
C ASP A 95 23.37 4.72 -19.15
N GLN A 96 23.02 3.80 -18.25
CA GLN A 96 22.87 2.38 -18.60
C GLN A 96 21.44 2.03 -19.04
N ASP A 97 21.33 1.38 -20.21
CA ASP A 97 20.10 0.82 -20.78
C ASP A 97 20.35 -0.69 -21.06
N PRO A 98 19.47 -1.65 -20.69
CA PRO A 98 18.17 -1.52 -20.06
C PRO A 98 18.21 -1.69 -18.53
N ILE A 99 17.46 -0.82 -17.90
CA ILE A 99 17.03 -0.95 -16.51
C ILE A 99 16.09 -2.17 -16.40
N GLY A 100 16.55 -3.25 -15.78
CA GLY A 100 15.71 -4.38 -15.44
C GLY A 100 14.64 -3.98 -14.43
N TRP A 101 13.42 -3.74 -14.89
CA TRP A 101 12.28 -3.44 -14.03
C TRP A 101 11.87 -4.71 -13.28
N SER A 102 11.80 -4.60 -11.96
CA SER A 102 11.37 -5.68 -11.07
C SER A 102 10.04 -5.30 -10.44
N ALA A 103 9.02 -6.14 -10.61
CA ALA A 103 7.73 -5.96 -9.96
C ALA A 103 7.86 -6.04 -8.43
N ARG A 104 7.14 -5.16 -7.76
CA ARG A 104 7.06 -5.05 -6.30
C ARG A 104 5.61 -4.81 -5.90
N ARG A 105 5.30 -5.22 -4.69
CA ARG A 105 3.98 -5.07 -4.09
C ARG A 105 4.12 -4.60 -2.66
N ALA A 106 3.35 -3.59 -2.28
CA ALA A 106 3.25 -3.15 -0.90
C ALA A 106 1.83 -3.32 -0.37
N ILE A 107 1.71 -3.80 0.86
CA ILE A 107 0.44 -3.93 1.56
C ILE A 107 0.35 -2.83 2.61
N PHE A 108 -0.76 -2.10 2.59
CA PHE A 108 -1.07 -1.00 3.48
C PHE A 108 -2.28 -1.31 4.36
N LEU A 109 -2.23 -0.81 5.59
CA LEU A 109 -3.34 -0.78 6.53
C LEU A 109 -3.47 0.63 7.11
N ASN A 110 -4.62 1.29 6.92
CA ASN A 110 -4.85 2.67 7.37
C ASN A 110 -3.76 3.65 6.88
N GLY A 111 -3.40 3.60 5.59
CA GLY A 111 -2.34 4.41 4.99
C GLY A 111 -0.90 4.02 5.37
N ARG A 112 -0.70 3.03 6.26
CA ARG A 112 0.65 2.62 6.70
C ARG A 112 1.12 1.34 5.99
N PRO A 113 2.33 1.29 5.45
CA PRO A 113 2.88 0.07 4.86
C PRO A 113 3.18 -0.94 5.98
N ILE A 114 2.66 -2.15 5.84
CA ILE A 114 2.84 -3.25 6.81
C ILE A 114 3.60 -4.44 6.25
N ARG A 115 3.67 -4.55 4.92
CA ARG A 115 4.43 -5.59 4.21
C ARG A 115 4.86 -5.10 2.84
N MET A 116 6.00 -5.57 2.37
CA MET A 116 6.41 -5.46 0.97
C MET A 116 6.82 -6.85 0.46
N GLU A 117 6.54 -7.13 -0.81
CA GLU A 117 6.82 -8.40 -1.49
C GLU A 117 7.41 -8.13 -2.87
N ASP A 118 8.24 -9.05 -3.37
CA ASP A 118 8.68 -9.04 -4.76
C ASP A 118 7.63 -9.64 -5.71
N GLY A 119 7.87 -9.58 -7.02
CA GLY A 119 6.96 -10.14 -8.03
C GLY A 119 6.73 -11.66 -7.93
N ALA A 120 7.51 -12.38 -7.13
CA ALA A 120 7.34 -13.80 -6.83
C ALA A 120 6.63 -14.03 -5.47
N GLY A 121 6.30 -12.97 -4.73
CA GLY A 121 5.67 -13.03 -3.41
C GLY A 121 6.65 -13.21 -2.24
N ASN A 122 7.96 -13.07 -2.47
CA ASN A 122 8.93 -13.15 -1.38
C ASN A 122 8.93 -11.84 -0.58
N PRO A 123 8.94 -11.91 0.76
CA PRO A 123 8.91 -10.71 1.59
C PRO A 123 10.18 -9.88 1.44
N ILE A 124 10.00 -8.57 1.33
CA ILE A 124 11.05 -7.55 1.31
C ILE A 124 11.01 -6.80 2.64
N PRO A 125 12.16 -6.60 3.31
CA PRO A 125 12.19 -5.87 4.56
C PRO A 125 11.73 -4.42 4.37
N LEU A 126 10.58 -4.07 4.96
CA LEU A 126 10.34 -2.70 5.38
C LEU A 126 11.29 -2.45 6.53
N ARG A 127 12.38 -1.68 6.34
CA ARG A 127 13.19 -1.29 7.51
C ARG A 127 12.25 -0.66 8.54
N PRO A 128 12.45 -0.88 9.84
CA PRO A 128 11.79 -0.05 10.83
C PRO A 128 12.11 1.40 10.48
N GLN A 129 11.08 2.21 10.25
CA GLN A 129 11.22 3.65 10.33
C GLN A 129 11.78 3.85 11.75
N ALA A 130 13.05 4.26 11.87
CA ALA A 130 13.44 4.93 13.10
C ALA A 130 12.39 6.03 13.25
N ALA A 131 11.54 5.94 14.28
CA ALA A 131 10.64 7.03 14.62
C ALA A 131 11.46 8.31 14.51
N PRO A 132 10.97 9.37 13.86
CA PRO A 132 11.79 10.55 13.58
C PRO A 132 12.45 10.94 14.89
N THR A 133 13.76 10.72 14.99
CA THR A 133 14.54 11.25 16.10
C THR A 133 14.35 12.73 15.93
N GLN A 134 13.50 13.33 16.78
CA GLN A 134 13.33 14.77 16.78
C GLN A 134 14.75 15.32 16.83
N ALA A 135 15.15 16.02 15.77
CA ALA A 135 16.42 16.69 15.74
C ALA A 135 16.46 17.54 17.01
N ILE A 136 17.42 17.26 17.89
CA ILE A 136 17.65 18.08 19.07
C ILE A 136 18.00 19.45 18.49
N VAL A 137 17.03 20.36 18.49
CA VAL A 137 17.26 21.76 18.12
C VAL A 137 18.31 22.26 19.11
N PRO A 138 19.50 22.68 18.67
CA PRO A 138 20.49 23.21 19.59
C PRO A 138 19.87 24.38 20.34
N THR A 139 19.86 24.28 21.67
CA THR A 139 19.39 25.34 22.55
C THR A 139 20.27 26.57 22.32
N PRO A 140 19.71 27.78 22.10
CA PRO A 140 20.53 28.97 21.93
C PRO A 140 21.34 29.23 23.20
N THR A 141 22.66 29.26 23.07
CA THR A 141 23.59 29.62 24.15
C THR A 141 23.30 31.06 24.62
N PRO A 142 23.11 31.31 25.93
CA PRO A 142 22.95 32.68 26.43
C PRO A 142 24.20 33.50 26.13
N ALA A 143 24.04 34.61 25.41
CA ALA A 143 25.08 35.60 25.21
C ALA A 143 25.48 36.18 26.59
N THR A 144 26.73 35.95 26.99
CA THR A 144 27.28 36.62 28.17
C THR A 144 27.52 38.08 27.82
N ILE A 145 26.70 38.97 28.38
CA ILE A 145 26.92 40.42 28.38
C ILE A 145 28.21 40.66 29.16
N ARG A 146 29.28 41.09 28.49
CA ARG A 146 30.52 41.53 29.14
C ARG A 146 30.34 42.97 29.61
N PRO A 147 30.37 43.28 30.92
CA PRO A 147 30.40 44.65 31.38
C PRO A 147 31.78 45.24 31.06
N GLY A 148 31.77 46.51 30.66
CA GLY A 148 32.86 47.18 29.97
C GLY A 148 34.15 47.39 30.75
N ARG A 149 35.13 47.88 30.00
CA ARG A 149 36.24 48.69 30.47
C ARG A 149 36.49 49.78 29.44
#